data_AF-A0A2W4TMV5-F1
#
_entry.id   AF-A0A2W4TMV5-F1
#
_cell.length_a   1.000
_cell.length_b   1.000
_cell.length_c   1.000
_cell.angle_alpha   90.00
_cell.angle_beta   90.00
_cell.angle_gamma   90.00
#
_symmetry.space_group_name_H-M   'P 1'
#
loop_
_entity.id
_entity.type
_entity.pdbx_description
1 polymer ?
#
loop_
_entity_poly.entity_id
_entity_poly.type
_entity_poly.pdbx_seq_one_letter_code
_entity_poly.pdbx_strand_id
1 'polypeptide(L)'
;MPPRRLAGLLLCLSIFPLSAIGEVLPQSEPNAAKQLAVVEVQGEMPGPGLWRVAKGDHVLWILGTLSPLPAKVEWRSTELEARLAEAEAIINQPRVSMTSGAGMWRTALLMPSLLGARKNPDGATLQDVVSPELYARWASLKPTYLGRDRAVERWRPVFAAEKLQRRAADSVGLVFGSPASALAHNIAEQRKLPVINPMVDIVIDDLKPAIKEFKANALGDSDCFERTLRRFETDLDLLRARANAWAVGDVPLLRVLHEADPESACLDAVLSASALQKRGLDELPGKKRKVWLAAAEQALDEHRISIGLLPISELLKPDGYLSDLASRGYVVTAPDEDEFEDESEVELAPTLDHSPSTSPDFE
;
A
#
# COMPACT_ATOMS: atom_id res chain seq x y z
N MET A 1 -10.11 4.86 57.74
CA MET A 1 -9.56 5.33 59.03
C MET A 1 -8.06 5.51 58.88
N PRO A 2 -7.52 6.72 59.15
CA PRO A 2 -6.10 7.04 59.00
C PRO A 2 -5.34 6.84 60.32
N PRO A 3 -4.02 7.06 60.34
CA PRO A 3 -3.47 7.83 61.44
C PRO A 3 -2.63 9.03 60.97
N ARG A 4 -3.02 10.19 61.50
CA ARG A 4 -2.25 11.42 61.69
C ARG A 4 -1.07 11.16 62.63
N ARG A 5 0.04 11.92 62.51
CA ARG A 5 0.64 12.72 63.61
C ARG A 5 1.52 13.86 63.08
N LEU A 6 1.20 15.06 63.55
CA LEU A 6 2.01 16.29 63.57
C LEU A 6 2.97 16.26 64.77
N ALA A 7 4.12 16.94 64.64
CA ALA A 7 4.62 18.01 65.53
C ALA A 7 6.16 18.04 65.59
N GLY A 8 6.74 19.24 65.46
CA GLY A 8 8.16 19.49 65.70
C GLY A 8 8.58 20.91 65.36
N LEU A 9 8.08 21.89 66.13
CA LEU A 9 8.47 23.29 66.11
C LEU A 9 9.75 23.48 66.95
N LEU A 10 10.76 24.20 66.45
CA LEU A 10 11.80 24.80 67.30
C LEU A 10 12.30 26.13 66.72
N LEU A 11 12.43 27.09 67.64
CA LEU A 11 12.46 28.53 67.51
C LEU A 11 13.88 29.08 67.75
N CYS A 12 14.12 30.33 67.31
CA CYS A 12 15.20 31.27 67.68
C CYS A 12 16.53 31.11 66.90
N LEU A 13 17.29 32.16 66.56
CA LEU A 13 17.46 33.48 67.17
C LEU A 13 18.00 34.48 66.12
N SER A 14 17.50 35.71 66.16
CA SER A 14 17.88 36.86 65.32
C SER A 14 19.23 37.46 65.71
N ILE A 15 20.13 37.73 64.74
CA ILE A 15 21.21 38.73 64.87
C ILE A 15 21.35 39.44 63.51
N PHE A 16 21.02 40.73 63.47
CA PHE A 16 21.47 41.64 62.42
C PHE A 16 22.90 42.08 62.72
N PRO A 17 23.76 42.18 61.69
CA PRO A 17 24.43 43.45 61.51
C PRO A 17 24.42 43.95 60.07
N LEU A 18 24.11 45.24 60.01
CA LEU A 18 24.41 46.27 59.02
C LEU A 18 25.76 46.06 58.28
N SER A 19 25.76 46.11 56.95
CA SER A 19 26.80 46.82 56.16
C SER A 19 26.51 46.89 54.66
N ALA A 20 26.67 48.12 54.16
CA ALA A 20 27.14 48.53 52.83
C ALA A 20 26.37 48.04 51.59
N ILE A 21 25.62 48.97 51.01
CA ILE A 21 25.23 48.96 49.60
C ILE A 21 26.52 49.10 48.77
N GLY A 22 27.02 47.99 48.25
CA GLY A 22 27.92 47.97 47.12
C GLY A 22 27.08 47.82 45.85
N GLU A 23 27.09 48.83 45.00
CA GLU A 23 26.45 48.81 43.69
C GLU A 23 27.21 47.80 42.80
N VAL A 24 26.70 46.57 42.74
CA VAL A 24 27.16 45.55 41.80
C VAL A 24 26.36 45.76 40.51
N LEU A 25 27.04 46.30 39.49
CA LEU A 25 26.56 46.32 38.12
C LEU A 25 26.15 44.89 37.71
N PRO A 26 24.96 44.68 37.10
CA PRO A 26 24.56 43.36 36.65
C PRO A 26 25.54 42.86 35.60
N GLN A 27 26.25 41.77 35.93
CA GLN A 27 27.01 41.01 34.96
C GLN A 27 26.05 40.44 33.92
N SER A 28 26.30 40.78 32.67
CA SER A 28 25.59 40.25 31.51
C SER A 28 25.80 38.74 31.43
N GLU A 29 24.72 37.98 31.55
CA GLU A 29 24.75 36.55 31.21
C GLU A 29 25.06 36.38 29.72
N PRO A 30 25.99 35.49 29.36
CA PRO A 30 26.27 35.21 27.97
C PRO A 30 25.14 34.35 27.41
N ASN A 31 24.41 34.94 26.45
CA ASN A 31 23.67 34.23 25.43
C ASN A 31 22.61 33.26 25.99
N ALA A 32 21.47 33.83 26.41
CA ALA A 32 20.19 33.15 26.31
C ALA A 32 19.95 32.83 24.82
N ALA A 33 20.55 31.72 24.37
CA ALA A 33 20.19 31.07 23.12
C ALA A 33 18.67 30.92 23.17
N LYS A 34 17.99 31.64 22.26
CA LYS A 34 16.58 31.40 21.95
C LYS A 34 16.45 29.89 21.76
N GLN A 35 15.91 29.22 22.78
CA GLN A 35 15.33 27.91 22.59
C GLN A 35 14.16 28.18 21.66
N LEU A 36 14.41 27.98 20.37
CA LEU A 36 13.34 27.74 19.42
C LEU A 36 12.53 26.62 20.06
N ALA A 37 11.30 26.94 20.45
CA ALA A 37 10.34 25.91 20.76
C ALA A 37 10.31 25.05 19.50
N VAL A 38 10.86 23.84 19.61
CA VAL A 38 10.58 22.79 18.65
C VAL A 38 9.08 22.60 18.82
N VAL A 39 8.30 23.26 17.97
CA VAL A 39 6.93 22.87 17.72
C VAL A 39 7.09 21.52 17.04
N GLU A 40 7.10 20.48 17.85
CA GLU A 40 6.92 19.12 17.37
C GLU A 40 5.47 19.09 16.89
N VAL A 41 5.27 19.57 15.66
CA VAL A 41 4.06 19.27 14.91
C VAL A 41 4.13 17.76 14.75
N GLN A 42 3.48 17.03 15.66
CA GLN A 42 2.99 15.72 15.34
C GLN A 42 1.96 15.95 14.24
N GLY A 43 2.44 16.08 12.99
CA GLY A 43 1.61 15.92 11.82
C GLY A 43 0.90 14.60 12.03
N GLU A 44 -0.42 14.65 12.16
CA GLU A 44 -1.18 13.42 12.31
C GLU A 44 -0.87 12.59 11.07
N MET A 45 -0.10 11.51 11.23
CA MET A 45 0.32 10.68 10.10
C MET A 45 -0.94 10.34 9.29
N PRO A 46 -1.07 10.84 8.06
CA PRO A 46 -2.24 10.58 7.24
C PRO A 46 -2.26 9.07 6.97
N GLY A 47 -3.41 8.50 6.63
CA GLY A 47 -3.45 7.09 6.27
C GLY A 47 -2.62 6.80 5.01
N PRO A 48 -2.90 5.71 4.27
CA PRO A 48 -2.28 5.54 2.96
C PRO A 48 -2.58 6.77 2.11
N GLY A 49 -1.53 7.50 1.73
CA GLY A 49 -1.66 8.76 1.01
C GLY A 49 -2.41 8.61 -0.31
N LEU A 50 -3.13 9.66 -0.70
CA LEU A 50 -3.84 9.74 -1.97
C LEU A 50 -3.01 10.55 -2.97
N TRP A 51 -2.71 9.97 -4.12
CA TRP A 51 -2.10 10.72 -5.21
C TRP A 51 -3.16 11.56 -5.90
N ARG A 52 -2.85 12.83 -6.17
CA ARG A 52 -3.76 13.73 -6.87
C ARG A 52 -3.40 13.79 -8.34
N VAL A 53 -4.39 13.63 -9.21
CA VAL A 53 -4.24 13.85 -10.65
C VAL A 53 -5.30 14.85 -11.10
N ALA A 54 -4.89 16.00 -11.61
CA ALA A 54 -5.78 17.10 -11.94
C ALA A 54 -5.80 17.46 -13.43
N LYS A 55 -7.01 17.80 -13.90
CA LYS A 55 -7.32 18.36 -15.22
C LYS A 55 -8.27 19.55 -15.07
N GLY A 56 -7.71 20.76 -14.89
CA GLY A 56 -8.53 21.93 -14.55
C GLY A 56 -9.28 21.70 -13.23
N ASP A 57 -10.61 21.80 -13.26
CA ASP A 57 -11.47 21.60 -12.08
C ASP A 57 -11.78 20.11 -11.78
N HIS A 58 -11.29 19.19 -12.62
CA HIS A 58 -11.50 17.75 -12.45
C HIS A 58 -10.32 17.11 -11.72
N VAL A 59 -10.61 16.29 -10.72
CA VAL A 59 -9.61 15.62 -9.89
C VAL A 59 -9.90 14.12 -9.81
N LEU A 60 -8.87 13.32 -10.11
CA LEU A 60 -8.81 11.91 -9.82
C LEU A 60 -7.86 11.71 -8.63
N TRP A 61 -8.40 11.27 -7.50
CA TRP A 61 -7.61 10.83 -6.36
C TRP A 61 -7.30 9.35 -6.49
N ILE A 62 -6.03 8.96 -6.48
CA ILE A 62 -5.60 7.58 -6.64
C ILE A 62 -5.12 7.04 -5.31
N LEU A 63 -5.78 5.99 -4.82
CA LEU A 63 -5.37 5.27 -3.64
C LEU A 63 -4.40 4.14 -4.01
N GLY A 64 -3.20 4.20 -3.43
CA GLY A 64 -2.23 3.12 -3.47
C GLY A 64 -2.62 1.98 -2.55
N THR A 65 -3.07 0.86 -3.10
CA THR A 65 -3.45 -0.34 -2.33
C THR A 65 -2.22 -1.20 -2.05
N LEU A 66 -2.14 -1.82 -0.86
CA LEU A 66 -1.07 -2.77 -0.53
C LEU A 66 -1.65 -4.15 -0.19
N SER A 67 -0.96 -5.20 -0.59
CA SER A 67 -1.23 -6.59 -0.23
C SER A 67 0.08 -7.39 -0.19
N PRO A 68 0.25 -8.35 0.74
CA PRO A 68 -0.63 -8.62 1.89
C PRO A 68 -0.48 -7.56 2.99
N LEU A 69 -1.49 -7.47 3.87
CA LEU A 69 -1.52 -6.57 5.03
C LEU A 69 -1.88 -7.34 6.31
N PRO A 70 -1.49 -6.87 7.52
CA PRO A 70 -2.00 -7.42 8.76
C PRO A 70 -3.53 -7.41 8.78
N ALA A 71 -4.14 -8.52 9.22
CA ALA A 71 -5.59 -8.72 9.26
C ALA A 71 -6.32 -7.65 10.07
N LYS A 72 -5.62 -7.03 11.02
CA LYS A 72 -6.10 -5.96 11.90
C LYS A 72 -5.23 -4.71 11.77
N VAL A 73 -4.81 -4.38 10.55
CA VAL A 73 -4.14 -3.10 10.34
C VAL A 73 -5.14 -1.98 10.65
N GLU A 74 -4.82 -1.19 11.67
CA GLU A 74 -5.49 0.09 11.92
C GLU A 74 -4.80 1.13 11.05
N TRP A 75 -5.55 1.74 10.16
CA TRP A 75 -5.07 2.76 9.24
C TRP A 75 -6.10 3.90 9.25
N ARG A 76 -5.64 5.13 9.03
CA ARG A 76 -6.54 6.30 9.08
C ARG A 76 -7.26 6.45 7.75
N SER A 77 -8.58 6.24 7.75
CA SER A 77 -9.41 6.33 6.54
C SER A 77 -10.05 7.68 6.31
N THR A 78 -9.89 8.64 7.22
CA THR A 78 -10.62 9.92 7.23
C THR A 78 -10.50 10.67 5.90
N GLU A 79 -9.29 10.75 5.34
CA GLU A 79 -9.08 11.42 4.06
C GLU A 79 -9.79 10.69 2.91
N LEU A 80 -9.62 9.36 2.81
CA LEU A 80 -10.29 8.55 1.80
C LEU A 80 -11.81 8.65 1.92
N GLU A 81 -12.36 8.63 3.13
CA GLU A 81 -13.79 8.78 3.39
C GLU A 81 -14.30 10.16 2.98
N ALA A 82 -13.56 11.22 3.28
CA ALA A 82 -13.90 12.58 2.86
C ALA A 82 -13.91 12.69 1.32
N ARG A 83 -12.88 12.20 0.64
CA ARG A 83 -12.84 12.21 -0.84
C ARG A 83 -13.93 11.32 -1.44
N LEU A 84 -14.18 10.15 -0.85
CA LEU A 84 -15.26 9.27 -1.25
C LEU A 84 -16.65 9.85 -0.98
N ALA A 85 -16.82 10.81 -0.07
CA ALA A 85 -18.09 11.50 0.15
C ALA A 85 -18.41 12.49 -0.98
N GLU A 86 -17.37 13.04 -1.62
CA GLU A 86 -17.49 13.97 -2.75
C GLU A 86 -17.39 13.28 -4.11
N ALA A 87 -16.85 12.06 -4.15
CA ALA A 87 -16.64 11.31 -5.38
C ALA A 87 -17.94 11.01 -6.13
N GLU A 88 -17.82 11.05 -7.47
CA GLU A 88 -18.89 10.77 -8.43
C GLU A 88 -18.71 9.40 -9.10
N ALA A 89 -17.49 8.83 -9.08
CA ALA A 89 -17.20 7.49 -9.59
C ALA A 89 -15.97 6.86 -8.91
N ILE A 90 -15.90 5.53 -8.95
CA ILE A 90 -14.72 4.76 -8.55
C ILE A 90 -14.17 3.97 -9.75
N ILE A 91 -12.86 4.02 -9.96
CA ILE A 91 -12.13 3.22 -10.94
C ILE A 91 -11.41 2.10 -10.21
N ASN A 92 -11.76 0.86 -10.53
CA ASN A 92 -11.07 -0.30 -9.99
C ASN A 92 -9.70 -0.52 -10.63
N GLN A 93 -8.87 -1.30 -9.93
CA GLN A 93 -7.65 -1.86 -10.50
C GLN A 93 -7.98 -2.63 -11.80
N PRO A 94 -7.08 -2.62 -12.80
CA PRO A 94 -7.33 -3.32 -14.05
C PRO A 94 -7.40 -4.83 -13.81
N ARG A 95 -8.50 -5.44 -14.25
CA ARG A 95 -8.71 -6.89 -14.14
C ARG A 95 -8.48 -7.58 -15.47
N VAL A 96 -8.11 -8.85 -15.39
CA VAL A 96 -8.04 -9.73 -16.55
C VAL A 96 -9.24 -10.67 -16.47
N SER A 97 -9.99 -10.73 -17.56
CA SER A 97 -11.09 -11.66 -17.75
C SER A 97 -10.64 -12.70 -18.77
N MET A 98 -10.71 -13.97 -18.39
CA MET A 98 -10.42 -15.08 -19.30
C MET A 98 -11.72 -15.79 -19.61
N THR A 99 -12.15 -15.68 -20.86
CA THR A 99 -13.37 -16.32 -21.36
C THR A 99 -13.02 -17.35 -22.41
N SER A 100 -13.94 -18.27 -22.62
CA SER A 100 -13.80 -19.34 -23.61
C SER A 100 -14.74 -19.04 -24.78
N GLY A 101 -14.22 -19.10 -26.00
CA GLY A 101 -15.02 -18.97 -27.22
C GLY A 101 -16.05 -20.10 -27.38
N ALA A 102 -15.91 -21.19 -26.63
CA ALA A 102 -16.76 -22.38 -26.71
C ALA A 102 -18.13 -22.24 -25.99
N GLY A 103 -18.40 -21.11 -25.34
CA GLY A 103 -19.64 -20.85 -24.58
C GLY A 103 -19.69 -21.49 -23.19
N MET A 104 -20.63 -21.05 -22.34
CA MET A 104 -20.69 -21.39 -20.91
C MET A 104 -20.81 -22.90 -20.63
N TRP A 105 -21.66 -23.61 -21.39
CA TRP A 105 -21.86 -25.06 -21.21
C TRP A 105 -20.59 -25.86 -21.48
N ARG A 106 -19.92 -25.64 -22.62
CA ARG A 106 -18.68 -26.37 -22.97
C ARG A 106 -17.54 -26.02 -22.01
N THR A 107 -17.51 -24.79 -21.51
CA THR A 107 -16.57 -24.35 -20.48
C THR A 107 -16.80 -25.07 -19.15
N ALA A 108 -18.05 -25.22 -18.72
CA ALA A 108 -18.41 -25.99 -17.52
C ALA A 108 -17.99 -27.47 -17.62
N LEU A 109 -18.15 -28.10 -18.79
CA LEU A 109 -17.65 -29.47 -19.02
C LEU A 109 -16.13 -29.62 -18.87
N LEU A 110 -15.36 -28.55 -19.04
CA LEU A 110 -13.89 -28.55 -18.91
C LEU A 110 -13.40 -28.25 -17.49
N MET A 111 -14.30 -27.91 -16.55
CA MET A 111 -13.95 -27.55 -15.17
C MET A 111 -13.14 -28.62 -14.42
N PRO A 112 -13.44 -29.93 -14.52
CA PRO A 112 -12.60 -30.96 -13.89
C PRO A 112 -11.18 -30.99 -14.46
N SER A 113 -11.01 -30.72 -15.76
CA SER A 113 -9.70 -30.66 -16.42
C SER A 113 -8.90 -29.44 -15.96
N LEU A 114 -9.57 -28.28 -15.81
CA LEU A 114 -8.98 -27.06 -15.23
C LEU A 114 -8.54 -27.28 -13.78
N LEU A 115 -9.40 -27.87 -12.94
CA LEU A 115 -9.06 -28.23 -11.57
C LEU A 115 -7.93 -29.27 -11.49
N GLY A 116 -7.76 -30.07 -12.53
CA GLY A 116 -6.64 -30.99 -12.69
C GLY A 116 -5.36 -30.34 -13.22
N ALA A 117 -5.43 -29.14 -13.81
CA ALA A 117 -4.28 -28.45 -14.39
C ALA A 117 -3.29 -27.95 -13.33
N ARG A 118 -3.74 -27.79 -12.08
CA ARG A 118 -2.88 -27.50 -10.93
C ARG A 118 -2.05 -28.69 -10.46
N LYS A 119 -2.33 -29.90 -10.95
CA LYS A 119 -1.61 -31.13 -10.57
C LYS A 119 -0.45 -31.40 -11.51
N ASN A 120 0.60 -32.03 -11.01
CA ASN A 120 1.69 -32.51 -11.85
C ASN A 120 1.18 -33.52 -12.89
N PRO A 121 1.79 -33.55 -14.08
CA PRO A 121 1.56 -34.60 -15.07
C PRO A 121 1.77 -36.00 -14.48
N ASP A 122 1.04 -36.99 -15.01
CA ASP A 122 1.16 -38.42 -14.69
C ASP A 122 1.06 -38.79 -13.20
N GLY A 123 0.58 -37.86 -12.37
CA GLY A 123 0.42 -38.06 -10.94
C GLY A 123 1.71 -37.94 -10.14
N ALA A 124 2.78 -37.42 -10.76
CA ALA A 124 4.06 -37.15 -10.11
C ALA A 124 3.90 -36.27 -8.86
N THR A 125 4.79 -36.47 -7.91
CA THR A 125 4.82 -35.70 -6.67
C THR A 125 5.82 -34.54 -6.76
N LEU A 126 5.77 -33.60 -5.82
CA LEU A 126 6.76 -32.55 -5.69
C LEU A 126 8.18 -33.13 -5.58
N GLN A 127 8.34 -34.24 -4.86
CA GLN A 127 9.61 -34.93 -4.73
C GLN A 127 10.17 -35.42 -6.07
N ASP A 128 9.29 -35.77 -7.01
CA ASP A 128 9.69 -36.27 -8.32
C ASP A 128 10.09 -35.16 -9.30
N VAL A 129 9.67 -33.91 -9.06
CA VAL A 129 9.77 -32.81 -10.03
C VAL A 129 10.64 -31.63 -9.58
N VAL A 130 11.03 -31.57 -8.30
CA VAL A 130 11.96 -30.55 -7.78
C VAL A 130 13.30 -31.19 -7.37
N SER A 131 14.33 -30.37 -7.18
CA SER A 131 15.61 -30.89 -6.69
C SER A 131 15.47 -31.46 -5.26
N PRO A 132 16.32 -32.43 -4.87
CA PRO A 132 16.32 -32.98 -3.52
C PRO A 132 16.45 -31.91 -2.42
N GLU A 133 17.25 -30.86 -2.67
CA GLU A 133 17.47 -29.74 -1.75
C GLU A 133 16.20 -28.91 -1.59
N LEU A 134 15.51 -28.59 -2.68
CA LEU A 134 14.23 -27.87 -2.65
C LEU A 134 13.15 -28.70 -1.97
N TYR A 135 13.12 -30.01 -2.21
CA TYR A 135 12.16 -30.89 -1.54
C TYR A 135 12.40 -30.96 -0.03
N ALA A 136 13.67 -31.01 0.40
CA ALA A 136 14.01 -30.98 1.82
C ALA A 136 13.51 -29.71 2.52
N ARG A 137 13.69 -28.54 1.89
CA ARG A 137 13.16 -27.25 2.39
C ARG A 137 11.64 -27.23 2.44
N TRP A 138 10.98 -27.69 1.39
CA TRP A 138 9.52 -27.86 1.38
C TRP A 138 9.04 -28.76 2.52
N ALA A 139 9.69 -29.92 2.69
CA ALA A 139 9.33 -30.91 3.70
C ALA A 139 9.49 -30.39 5.12
N SER A 140 10.43 -29.47 5.39
CA SER A 140 10.54 -28.80 6.70
C SER A 140 9.47 -27.75 6.95
N LEU A 141 9.00 -27.04 5.91
CA LEU A 141 8.02 -25.95 6.04
C LEU A 141 6.57 -26.46 6.07
N LYS A 142 6.28 -27.52 5.30
CA LYS A 142 4.92 -28.03 5.11
C LYS A 142 4.21 -28.40 6.43
N PRO A 143 4.81 -29.12 7.40
CA PRO A 143 4.10 -29.49 8.63
C PRO A 143 3.60 -28.28 9.42
N THR A 144 4.37 -27.19 9.43
CA THR A 144 4.06 -25.95 10.15
C THR A 144 2.88 -25.21 9.52
N TYR A 145 2.88 -25.03 8.19
CA TYR A 145 1.91 -24.14 7.53
C TYR A 145 0.76 -24.87 6.84
N LEU A 146 0.98 -26.11 6.39
CA LEU A 146 0.00 -26.92 5.65
C LEU A 146 -0.44 -28.17 6.40
N GLY A 147 0.22 -28.51 7.51
CA GLY A 147 -0.08 -29.70 8.31
C GLY A 147 0.01 -30.98 7.48
N ARG A 148 -1.06 -31.79 7.54
CA ARG A 148 -1.13 -33.12 6.90
C ARG A 148 -1.74 -33.09 5.49
N ASP A 149 -1.83 -31.93 4.84
CA ASP A 149 -2.39 -31.86 3.49
C ASP A 149 -1.53 -32.71 2.53
N ARG A 150 -2.06 -33.85 2.10
CA ARG A 150 -1.39 -34.74 1.14
C ARG A 150 -1.68 -34.37 -0.30
N ALA A 151 -2.72 -33.58 -0.57
CA ALA A 151 -3.09 -33.23 -1.93
C ALA A 151 -2.05 -32.31 -2.57
N VAL A 152 -1.43 -31.43 -1.77
CA VAL A 152 -0.40 -30.48 -2.25
C VAL A 152 0.86 -31.16 -2.76
N GLU A 153 1.17 -32.39 -2.31
CA GLU A 153 2.32 -33.15 -2.84
C GLU A 153 2.16 -33.50 -4.30
N ARG A 154 0.93 -33.53 -4.83
CA ARG A 154 0.67 -33.82 -6.25
C ARG A 154 0.42 -32.55 -7.07
N TRP A 155 0.55 -31.38 -6.45
CA TRP A 155 0.37 -30.11 -7.16
C TRP A 155 1.66 -29.74 -7.88
N ARG A 156 1.52 -28.92 -8.92
CA ARG A 156 2.66 -28.27 -9.55
C ARG A 156 3.38 -27.38 -8.53
N PRO A 157 4.71 -27.28 -8.59
CA PRO A 157 5.49 -26.52 -7.61
C PRO A 157 4.95 -25.10 -7.39
N VAL A 158 4.63 -24.35 -8.44
CA VAL A 158 4.06 -22.99 -8.33
C VAL A 158 2.81 -22.91 -7.44
N PHE A 159 1.81 -23.79 -7.64
CA PHE A 159 0.58 -23.78 -6.85
C PHE A 159 0.79 -24.27 -5.42
N ALA A 160 1.73 -25.19 -5.21
CA ALA A 160 2.10 -25.65 -3.88
C ALA A 160 2.79 -24.52 -3.08
N ALA A 161 3.72 -23.81 -3.71
CA ALA A 161 4.38 -22.63 -3.15
C ALA A 161 3.39 -21.50 -2.84
N GLU A 162 2.49 -21.16 -3.76
CA GLU A 162 1.46 -20.12 -3.55
C GLU A 162 0.58 -20.46 -2.33
N LYS A 163 0.13 -21.72 -2.22
CA LYS A 163 -0.68 -22.16 -1.08
C LYS A 163 0.11 -22.12 0.23
N LEU A 164 1.37 -22.53 0.22
CA LEU A 164 2.26 -22.43 1.37
C LEU A 164 2.39 -20.97 1.81
N GLN A 165 2.68 -20.07 0.87
CA GLN A 165 2.84 -18.64 1.11
C GLN A 165 1.58 -18.03 1.73
N ARG A 166 0.40 -18.33 1.18
CA ARG A 166 -0.87 -17.85 1.75
C ARG A 166 -1.05 -18.31 3.18
N ARG A 167 -0.84 -19.60 3.47
CA ARG A 167 -1.00 -20.15 4.82
C ARG A 167 0.06 -19.67 5.80
N ALA A 168 1.27 -19.40 5.32
CA ALA A 168 2.32 -18.86 6.14
C ALA A 168 2.06 -17.39 6.50
N ALA A 169 1.61 -16.58 5.54
CA ALA A 169 1.12 -15.23 5.79
C ALA A 169 -0.04 -15.24 6.81
N ASP A 170 -1.05 -16.11 6.61
CA ASP A 170 -2.18 -16.26 7.53
C ASP A 170 -1.70 -16.59 8.97
N SER A 171 -0.67 -17.44 9.10
CA SER A 171 -0.14 -17.88 10.41
C SER A 171 0.51 -16.76 11.23
N VAL A 172 0.96 -15.70 10.57
CA VAL A 172 1.52 -14.49 11.21
C VAL A 172 0.55 -13.31 11.16
N GLY A 173 -0.72 -13.57 10.84
CA GLY A 173 -1.78 -12.58 10.83
C GLY A 173 -1.77 -11.64 9.62
N LEU A 174 -1.09 -12.00 8.52
CA LEU A 174 -1.16 -11.26 7.26
C LEU A 174 -2.26 -11.88 6.36
N VAL A 175 -3.06 -11.03 5.71
CA VAL A 175 -4.11 -11.42 4.77
C VAL A 175 -3.86 -10.78 3.41
N PHE A 176 -4.13 -11.56 2.36
CA PHE A 176 -4.11 -11.05 0.99
C PHE A 176 -5.42 -10.33 0.68
N GLY A 177 -5.31 -9.13 0.12
CA GLY A 177 -6.43 -8.22 -0.10
C GLY A 177 -6.14 -6.83 0.47
N SER A 178 -6.92 -5.84 0.02
CA SER A 178 -6.75 -4.44 0.38
C SER A 178 -7.94 -3.98 1.23
N PRO A 179 -7.76 -3.74 2.55
CA PRO A 179 -8.78 -3.13 3.41
C PRO A 179 -9.27 -1.79 2.86
N ALA A 180 -8.39 -1.03 2.22
CA ALA A 180 -8.72 0.25 1.62
C ALA A 180 -9.63 0.10 0.39
N SER A 181 -9.39 -0.92 -0.44
CA SER A 181 -10.30 -1.26 -1.55
C SER A 181 -11.65 -1.74 -1.03
N ALA A 182 -11.67 -2.57 0.02
CA ALA A 182 -12.90 -3.01 0.65
C ALA A 182 -13.72 -1.82 1.21
N LEU A 183 -13.06 -0.86 1.87
CA LEU A 183 -13.71 0.36 2.34
C LEU A 183 -14.29 1.17 1.17
N ALA A 184 -13.49 1.41 0.12
CA ALA A 184 -13.94 2.14 -1.07
C ALA A 184 -15.16 1.48 -1.73
N HIS A 185 -15.16 0.15 -1.85
CA HIS A 185 -16.30 -0.62 -2.40
C HIS A 185 -17.53 -0.55 -1.51
N ASN A 186 -17.37 -0.68 -0.19
CA ASN A 186 -18.48 -0.57 0.75
C ASN A 186 -19.15 0.81 0.66
N ILE A 187 -18.35 1.89 0.58
CA ILE A 187 -18.90 3.26 0.45
C ILE A 187 -19.54 3.47 -0.92
N ALA A 188 -18.92 2.99 -2.00
CA ALA A 188 -19.53 3.04 -3.33
C ALA A 188 -20.87 2.32 -3.39
N GLU A 189 -21.00 1.16 -2.75
CA GLU A 189 -22.26 0.42 -2.69
C GLU A 189 -23.32 1.21 -1.92
N GLN A 190 -22.98 1.72 -0.72
CA GLN A 190 -23.89 2.53 0.10
C GLN A 190 -24.38 3.79 -0.61
N ARG A 191 -23.47 4.47 -1.34
CA ARG A 191 -23.76 5.69 -2.09
C ARG A 191 -24.27 5.44 -3.51
N LYS A 192 -24.29 4.18 -3.96
CA LYS A 192 -24.61 3.77 -5.35
C LYS A 192 -23.74 4.48 -6.39
N LEU A 193 -22.46 4.66 -6.09
CA LEU A 193 -21.52 5.26 -7.02
C LEU A 193 -21.29 4.33 -8.23
N PRO A 194 -21.24 4.88 -9.45
CA PRO A 194 -20.70 4.18 -10.61
C PRO A 194 -19.32 3.59 -10.32
N VAL A 195 -19.16 2.30 -10.60
CA VAL A 195 -17.88 1.59 -10.50
C VAL A 195 -17.40 1.23 -11.90
N ILE A 196 -16.38 1.94 -12.34
CA ILE A 196 -15.68 1.71 -13.60
C ILE A 196 -14.72 0.52 -13.38
N ASN A 197 -14.85 -0.49 -14.22
CA ASN A 197 -14.07 -1.74 -14.11
C ASN A 197 -13.19 -1.91 -15.35
N PRO A 198 -11.97 -1.36 -15.35
CA PRO A 198 -11.04 -1.56 -16.46
C PRO A 198 -10.74 -3.05 -16.60
N MET A 199 -10.97 -3.59 -17.79
CA MET A 199 -10.90 -5.03 -18.03
C MET A 199 -10.13 -5.32 -19.31
N VAL A 200 -9.22 -6.28 -19.24
CA VAL A 200 -8.59 -6.91 -20.40
C VAL A 200 -9.28 -8.25 -20.62
N ASP A 201 -10.08 -8.33 -21.67
CA ASP A 201 -10.72 -9.58 -22.07
C ASP A 201 -9.79 -10.42 -22.93
N ILE A 202 -9.53 -11.64 -22.48
CA ILE A 202 -8.77 -12.66 -23.19
C ILE A 202 -9.75 -13.77 -23.55
N VAL A 203 -10.01 -13.89 -24.85
CA VAL A 203 -10.81 -14.99 -25.38
C VAL A 203 -9.86 -16.14 -25.75
N ILE A 204 -10.09 -17.29 -25.14
CA ILE A 204 -9.43 -18.54 -25.51
C ILE A 204 -10.39 -19.32 -26.40
N ASP A 205 -10.16 -19.30 -27.70
CA ASP A 205 -11.03 -19.96 -28.69
C ASP A 205 -11.16 -21.46 -28.40
N ASP A 206 -10.02 -22.14 -28.25
CA ASP A 206 -9.95 -23.57 -27.96
C ASP A 206 -9.37 -23.85 -26.57
N LEU A 207 -10.25 -23.87 -25.56
CA LEU A 207 -9.84 -24.06 -24.16
C LEU A 207 -9.22 -25.45 -23.90
N LYS A 208 -9.70 -26.50 -24.57
CA LYS A 208 -9.20 -27.87 -24.36
C LYS A 208 -7.72 -28.04 -24.75
N PRO A 209 -7.26 -27.68 -25.96
CA PRO A 209 -5.85 -27.74 -26.30
C PRO A 209 -5.03 -26.77 -25.45
N ALA A 210 -5.54 -25.57 -25.11
CA ALA A 210 -4.83 -24.66 -24.21
C ALA A 210 -4.56 -25.28 -22.82
N ILE A 211 -5.56 -25.95 -22.22
CA ILE A 211 -5.38 -26.69 -20.97
C ILE A 211 -4.36 -27.82 -21.14
N LYS A 212 -4.44 -28.59 -22.24
CA LYS A 212 -3.51 -29.70 -22.49
C LYS A 212 -2.06 -29.19 -22.62
N GLU A 213 -1.86 -28.09 -23.34
CA GLU A 213 -0.56 -27.44 -23.54
C GLU A 213 -0.03 -26.88 -22.21
N PHE A 214 -0.87 -26.18 -21.44
CA PHE A 214 -0.52 -25.68 -20.11
C PHE A 214 -0.13 -26.81 -19.14
N LYS A 215 -0.80 -27.97 -19.21
CA LYS A 215 -0.44 -29.15 -18.42
C LYS A 215 0.87 -29.80 -18.87
N ALA A 216 1.18 -29.76 -20.15
CA ALA A 216 2.40 -30.34 -20.70
C ALA A 216 3.64 -29.45 -20.44
N ASN A 217 3.45 -28.14 -20.34
CA ASN A 217 4.52 -27.16 -20.14
C ASN A 217 4.66 -26.78 -18.66
N ALA A 218 5.56 -27.47 -17.95
CA ALA A 218 5.94 -27.18 -16.56
C ALA A 218 7.11 -26.19 -16.43
N LEU A 219 7.53 -25.57 -17.54
CA LEU A 219 8.68 -24.67 -17.58
C LEU A 219 8.44 -23.44 -16.68
N GLY A 220 9.34 -23.20 -15.73
CA GLY A 220 9.32 -22.06 -14.79
C GLY A 220 8.76 -22.37 -13.40
N ASP A 221 8.14 -23.53 -13.18
CA ASP A 221 7.53 -23.87 -11.89
C ASP A 221 8.58 -24.04 -10.77
N SER A 222 9.74 -24.64 -11.07
CA SER A 222 10.81 -24.89 -10.09
C SER A 222 11.49 -23.61 -9.62
N ASP A 223 11.77 -22.69 -10.54
CA ASP A 223 12.42 -21.41 -10.22
C ASP A 223 11.48 -20.53 -9.41
N CYS A 224 10.19 -20.53 -9.78
CA CYS A 224 9.16 -19.85 -9.02
C CYS A 224 8.99 -20.46 -7.62
N PHE A 225 9.04 -21.79 -7.51
CA PHE A 225 9.01 -22.51 -6.25
C PHE A 225 10.19 -22.11 -5.35
N GLU A 226 11.42 -22.17 -5.86
CA GLU A 226 12.63 -21.78 -5.12
C GLU A 226 12.55 -20.32 -4.63
N ARG A 227 12.18 -19.39 -5.51
CA ARG A 227 12.05 -17.96 -5.16
C ARG A 227 11.02 -17.75 -4.06
N THR A 228 9.87 -18.42 -4.15
CA THR A 228 8.82 -18.31 -3.12
C THR A 228 9.28 -18.86 -1.78
N LEU A 229 9.98 -20.00 -1.77
CA LEU A 229 10.55 -20.56 -0.54
C LEU A 229 11.63 -19.66 0.08
N ARG A 230 12.54 -19.10 -0.75
CA ARG A 230 13.59 -18.16 -0.27
C ARG A 230 12.98 -16.88 0.31
N ARG A 231 12.01 -16.29 -0.40
CA ARG A 231 11.36 -15.04 0.02
C ARG A 231 10.65 -15.20 1.36
N PHE A 232 9.99 -16.34 1.56
CA PHE A 232 9.36 -16.67 2.82
C PHE A 232 10.36 -16.72 4.00
N GLU A 233 11.53 -17.31 3.79
CA GLU A 233 12.56 -17.45 4.82
C GLU A 233 13.25 -16.12 5.18
N THR A 234 13.15 -15.11 4.32
CA THR A 234 13.93 -13.86 4.45
C THR A 234 13.09 -12.60 4.68
N ASP A 235 11.80 -12.57 4.33
CA ASP A 235 11.10 -11.29 4.16
C ASP A 235 9.83 -11.08 5.02
N LEU A 236 9.55 -11.89 6.05
CA LEU A 236 8.38 -11.63 6.91
C LEU A 236 8.46 -10.27 7.62
N ASP A 237 9.65 -9.85 8.03
CA ASP A 237 9.86 -8.54 8.65
C ASP A 237 9.73 -7.40 7.64
N LEU A 238 10.16 -7.62 6.40
CA LEU A 238 10.00 -6.69 5.30
C LEU A 238 8.51 -6.46 4.96
N LEU A 239 7.71 -7.54 4.91
CA LEU A 239 6.27 -7.43 4.70
C LEU A 239 5.59 -6.62 5.82
N ARG A 240 6.01 -6.84 7.08
CA ARG A 240 5.51 -6.07 8.22
C ARG A 240 5.91 -4.60 8.13
N ALA A 241 7.16 -4.30 7.78
CA ALA A 241 7.65 -2.94 7.63
C ALA A 241 6.87 -2.18 6.54
N ARG A 242 6.62 -2.81 5.37
CA ARG A 242 5.81 -2.24 4.29
C ARG A 242 4.38 -1.97 4.72
N ALA A 243 3.76 -2.91 5.43
CA ALA A 243 2.40 -2.74 5.92
C ALA A 243 2.27 -1.57 6.90
N ASN A 244 3.23 -1.43 7.82
CA ASN A 244 3.26 -0.32 8.76
C ASN A 244 3.46 1.01 8.03
N ALA A 245 4.42 1.09 7.12
CA ALA A 245 4.68 2.27 6.31
C ALA A 245 3.44 2.69 5.50
N TRP A 246 2.74 1.73 4.90
CA TRP A 246 1.48 1.98 4.18
C TRP A 246 0.36 2.48 5.09
N ALA A 247 0.23 1.92 6.30
CA ALA A 247 -0.83 2.29 7.23
C ALA A 247 -0.74 3.74 7.72
N VAL A 248 0.48 4.28 7.77
CA VAL A 248 0.79 5.65 8.23
C VAL A 248 1.20 6.60 7.11
N GLY A 249 1.07 6.18 5.84
CA GLY A 249 1.37 7.04 4.70
C GLY A 249 2.86 7.36 4.48
N ASP A 250 3.80 6.58 5.03
CA ASP A 250 5.26 6.78 4.86
C ASP A 250 5.71 6.40 3.45
N VAL A 251 5.41 7.26 2.48
CA VAL A 251 5.75 7.09 1.06
C VAL A 251 7.27 7.03 0.84
N PRO A 252 8.12 7.85 1.49
CA PRO A 252 9.57 7.71 1.39
C PRO A 252 10.07 6.31 1.74
N LEU A 253 9.62 5.74 2.86
CA LEU A 253 9.98 4.37 3.23
C LEU A 253 9.40 3.35 2.24
N LEU A 254 8.16 3.53 1.78
CA LEU A 254 7.57 2.64 0.79
C LEU A 254 8.34 2.63 -0.54
N ARG A 255 8.90 3.76 -0.98
CA ARG A 255 9.80 3.82 -2.16
C ARG A 255 11.06 2.97 -1.94
N VAL A 256 11.68 3.08 -0.77
CA VAL A 256 12.87 2.27 -0.41
C VAL A 256 12.52 0.78 -0.36
N LEU A 257 11.33 0.43 0.13
CA LEU A 257 10.88 -0.96 0.26
C LEU A 257 10.13 -1.49 -0.98
N HIS A 258 10.10 -0.73 -2.09
CA HIS A 258 9.23 -1.00 -3.24
C HIS A 258 9.62 -2.26 -4.05
N GLU A 259 10.91 -2.57 -4.18
CA GLU A 259 11.40 -3.71 -4.98
C GLU A 259 10.88 -5.08 -4.50
N ALA A 260 10.26 -5.12 -3.33
CA ALA A 260 9.71 -6.31 -2.71
C ALA A 260 8.22 -6.55 -3.00
N ASP A 261 7.70 -6.32 -4.22
CA ASP A 261 6.31 -6.70 -4.54
C ASP A 261 6.14 -8.24 -4.68
N PRO A 262 5.30 -8.90 -3.84
CA PRO A 262 5.18 -10.36 -3.81
C PRO A 262 4.06 -10.95 -4.66
N GLU A 263 3.07 -10.14 -5.06
CA GLU A 263 1.74 -10.71 -5.33
C GLU A 263 1.60 -11.35 -6.72
N SER A 264 2.46 -11.00 -7.69
CA SER A 264 2.28 -11.52 -9.05
C SER A 264 3.54 -11.91 -9.82
N ALA A 265 4.75 -11.50 -9.40
CA ALA A 265 5.96 -11.71 -10.22
C ALA A 265 6.21 -13.20 -10.57
N CYS A 266 5.82 -14.12 -9.68
CA CYS A 266 6.01 -15.56 -9.86
C CYS A 266 4.94 -16.18 -10.77
N LEU A 267 3.66 -15.84 -10.54
CA LEU A 267 2.56 -16.34 -11.35
C LEU A 267 2.55 -15.71 -12.75
N ASP A 268 2.87 -14.42 -12.86
CA ASP A 268 3.05 -13.73 -14.14
C ASP A 268 4.23 -14.33 -14.91
N ALA A 269 5.34 -14.68 -14.25
CA ALA A 269 6.46 -15.38 -14.87
C ALA A 269 6.07 -16.78 -15.39
N VAL A 270 5.27 -17.54 -14.62
CA VAL A 270 4.77 -18.85 -15.06
C VAL A 270 3.77 -18.73 -16.21
N LEU A 271 2.86 -17.75 -16.15
CA LEU A 271 1.89 -17.49 -17.21
C LEU A 271 2.57 -17.01 -18.50
N SER A 272 3.60 -16.16 -18.39
CA SER A 272 4.41 -15.69 -19.52
C SER A 272 5.35 -16.76 -20.09
N ALA A 273 5.81 -17.72 -19.29
CA ALA A 273 6.57 -18.89 -19.75
C ALA A 273 5.68 -20.00 -20.35
N SER A 274 4.35 -19.86 -20.27
CA SER A 274 3.41 -20.89 -20.70
C SER A 274 2.98 -20.75 -22.17
N ALA A 275 2.32 -21.80 -22.66
CA ALA A 275 1.53 -21.83 -23.89
C ALA A 275 0.62 -20.61 -24.15
N LEU A 276 0.24 -19.91 -23.09
CA LEU A 276 -0.61 -18.74 -23.14
C LEU A 276 0.15 -17.47 -23.56
N GLN A 277 1.49 -17.49 -23.61
CA GLN A 277 2.32 -16.41 -24.15
C GLN A 277 1.88 -16.04 -25.58
N LYS A 278 1.72 -17.07 -26.45
CA LYS A 278 1.24 -16.90 -27.84
C LYS A 278 -0.19 -16.34 -27.95
N ARG A 279 -0.88 -16.18 -26.82
CA ARG A 279 -2.25 -15.66 -26.70
C ARG A 279 -2.26 -14.26 -26.06
N GLY A 280 -1.13 -13.55 -26.10
CA GLY A 280 -1.01 -12.13 -25.74
C GLY A 280 -0.87 -11.83 -24.25
N LEU A 281 -0.43 -12.83 -23.46
CA LEU A 281 -0.14 -12.68 -22.02
C LEU A 281 1.21 -12.00 -21.71
N ASP A 282 2.12 -11.96 -22.67
CA ASP A 282 3.37 -11.21 -22.58
C ASP A 282 3.14 -9.69 -22.56
N GLU A 283 2.18 -9.21 -23.35
CA GLU A 283 1.76 -7.80 -23.38
C GLU A 283 0.80 -7.42 -22.25
N LEU A 284 0.46 -8.36 -21.35
CA LEU A 284 -0.60 -8.16 -20.37
C LEU A 284 -0.36 -6.99 -19.42
N PRO A 285 0.85 -6.75 -18.90
CA PRO A 285 1.13 -5.55 -18.10
C PRO A 285 0.79 -4.27 -18.86
N GLY A 286 1.20 -4.17 -20.13
CA GLY A 286 0.91 -3.03 -21.00
C GLY A 286 -0.58 -2.89 -21.32
N LYS A 287 -1.29 -4.00 -21.57
CA LYS A 287 -2.75 -3.99 -21.79
C LYS A 287 -3.51 -3.54 -20.55
N LYS A 288 -3.18 -4.07 -19.36
CA LYS A 288 -3.76 -3.64 -18.08
C LYS A 288 -3.58 -2.14 -17.86
N ARG A 289 -2.36 -1.66 -18.08
CA ARG A 289 -2.03 -0.24 -17.97
C ARG A 289 -2.84 0.61 -18.94
N LYS A 290 -2.91 0.22 -20.21
CA LYS A 290 -3.68 0.91 -21.24
C LYS A 290 -5.17 1.02 -20.90
N VAL A 291 -5.82 -0.07 -20.49
CA VAL A 291 -7.26 -0.04 -20.19
C VAL A 291 -7.57 0.79 -18.94
N TRP A 292 -6.68 0.80 -17.95
CA TRP A 292 -6.86 1.64 -16.77
C TRP A 292 -6.63 3.12 -17.07
N LEU A 293 -5.58 3.47 -17.84
CA LEU A 293 -5.33 4.86 -18.25
C LEU A 293 -6.51 5.42 -19.05
N ALA A 294 -7.08 4.62 -19.97
CA ALA A 294 -8.29 5.02 -20.70
C ALA A 294 -9.48 5.30 -19.77
N ALA A 295 -9.66 4.47 -18.73
CA ALA A 295 -10.70 4.69 -17.73
C ALA A 295 -10.43 5.91 -16.85
N ALA A 296 -9.17 6.19 -16.51
CA ALA A 296 -8.75 7.38 -15.77
C ALA A 296 -9.01 8.66 -16.56
N GLU A 297 -8.66 8.67 -17.85
CA GLU A 297 -8.94 9.79 -18.76
C GLU A 297 -10.44 10.03 -18.91
N GLN A 298 -11.22 8.97 -19.13
CA GLN A 298 -12.67 9.08 -19.20
C GLN A 298 -13.26 9.64 -17.90
N ALA A 299 -12.81 9.16 -16.73
CA ALA A 299 -13.30 9.67 -15.46
C ALA A 299 -12.91 11.14 -15.23
N LEU A 300 -11.71 11.55 -15.63
CA LEU A 300 -11.26 12.94 -15.58
C LEU A 300 -12.03 13.85 -16.56
N ASP A 301 -12.67 13.30 -17.59
CA ASP A 301 -13.51 14.05 -18.53
C ASP A 301 -14.96 14.14 -18.05
N GLU A 302 -15.49 13.08 -17.46
CA GLU A 302 -16.92 12.95 -17.12
C GLU A 302 -17.25 13.34 -15.68
N HIS A 303 -16.28 13.26 -14.77
CA HIS A 303 -16.50 13.44 -13.33
C HIS A 303 -15.62 14.53 -12.76
N ARG A 304 -16.20 15.40 -11.93
CA ARG A 304 -15.44 16.46 -11.27
C ARG A 304 -14.51 15.89 -10.20
N ILE A 305 -14.98 14.88 -9.46
CA ILE A 305 -14.18 14.16 -8.47
C ILE A 305 -14.37 12.65 -8.67
N SER A 306 -13.28 11.92 -8.86
CA SER A 306 -13.29 10.47 -8.97
C SER A 306 -12.19 9.85 -8.10
N ILE A 307 -12.37 8.58 -7.72
CA ILE A 307 -11.39 7.80 -6.97
C ILE A 307 -10.87 6.66 -7.83
N GLY A 308 -9.56 6.54 -7.96
CA GLY A 308 -8.89 5.41 -8.63
C GLY A 308 -8.21 4.48 -7.63
N LEU A 309 -8.20 3.19 -7.94
CA LEU A 309 -7.47 2.18 -7.16
C LEU A 309 -6.34 1.58 -8.01
N LEU A 310 -5.11 1.62 -7.49
CA LEU A 310 -3.94 0.96 -8.10
C LEU A 310 -3.07 0.32 -7.02
N PRO A 311 -2.34 -0.79 -7.32
CA PRO A 311 -1.29 -1.26 -6.43
C PRO A 311 -0.28 -0.15 -6.18
N ILE A 312 0.09 0.07 -4.91
CA ILE A 312 1.07 1.10 -4.57
C ILE A 312 2.40 0.87 -5.30
N SER A 313 2.75 -0.39 -5.55
CA SER A 313 3.90 -0.76 -6.37
C SER A 313 3.85 -0.24 -7.80
N GLU A 314 2.68 0.03 -8.38
CA GLU A 314 2.57 0.64 -9.70
C GLU A 314 2.66 2.17 -9.67
N LEU A 315 2.33 2.78 -8.52
CA LEU A 315 2.42 4.23 -8.28
C LEU A 315 3.85 4.67 -7.97
N LEU A 316 4.65 3.81 -7.34
CA LEU A 316 6.03 4.12 -6.97
C LEU A 316 7.04 3.91 -8.12
N LYS A 317 6.61 3.38 -9.27
CA LYS A 317 7.48 3.21 -10.44
C LYS A 317 7.79 4.56 -11.10
N PRO A 318 9.07 4.84 -11.44
CA PRO A 318 9.45 6.07 -12.13
C PRO A 318 8.81 6.18 -13.52
N ASP A 319 8.68 5.05 -14.22
CA ASP A 319 8.02 4.91 -15.53
C ASP A 319 6.60 4.31 -15.37
N GLY A 320 5.90 4.74 -14.32
CA GLY A 320 4.61 4.26 -13.83
C GLY A 320 3.37 4.77 -14.57
N TYR A 321 2.20 4.42 -14.03
CA TYR A 321 0.91 5.01 -14.43
C TYR A 321 0.88 6.53 -14.26
N LEU A 322 1.49 7.01 -13.17
CA LEU A 322 1.59 8.44 -12.85
C LEU A 322 2.42 9.19 -13.90
N SER A 323 3.56 8.62 -14.33
CA SER A 323 4.36 9.20 -15.41
C SER A 323 3.59 9.28 -16.72
N ASP A 324 2.80 8.25 -17.05
CA ASP A 324 1.97 8.26 -18.26
C ASP A 324 0.89 9.36 -18.20
N LEU A 325 0.28 9.59 -17.03
CA LEU A 325 -0.68 10.68 -16.83
C LEU A 325 0.01 12.05 -16.92
N ALA A 326 1.16 12.24 -16.27
CA ALA A 326 1.93 13.49 -16.36
C ALA A 326 2.31 13.81 -17.81
N SER A 327 2.73 12.81 -18.60
CA SER A 327 3.09 12.97 -20.02
C SER A 327 1.92 13.41 -20.91
N ARG A 328 0.68 13.19 -20.46
CA ARG A 328 -0.56 13.61 -21.14
C ARG A 328 -1.01 15.01 -20.75
N GLY A 329 -0.25 15.70 -19.88
CA GLY A 329 -0.52 17.08 -19.46
C GLY A 329 -1.36 17.20 -18.18
N TYR A 330 -1.57 16.10 -17.46
CA TYR A 330 -2.20 16.14 -16.14
C TYR A 330 -1.20 16.59 -15.07
N VAL A 331 -1.67 17.36 -14.08
CA VAL A 331 -0.86 17.71 -12.90
C VAL A 331 -0.95 16.54 -11.92
N VAL A 332 0.19 15.92 -11.63
CA VAL A 332 0.28 14.79 -10.69
C VAL A 332 1.02 15.25 -9.45
N THR A 333 0.39 15.09 -8.29
CA THR A 333 0.97 15.40 -6.98
C THR A 333 1.00 14.15 -6.13
N ALA A 334 2.15 13.85 -5.54
CA ALA A 334 2.28 12.78 -4.56
C ALA A 334 1.76 13.23 -3.19
N PRO A 335 1.26 12.31 -2.34
CA PRO A 335 0.70 12.69 -1.04
C PRO A 335 1.75 13.29 -0.09
N ASP A 336 3.03 13.00 -0.29
CA ASP A 336 4.15 13.59 0.44
C ASP A 336 4.66 14.90 -0.18
N GLU A 337 4.01 15.41 -1.24
CA GLU A 337 4.29 16.73 -1.83
C GLU A 337 3.25 17.78 -1.41
N ASP A 338 2.02 17.35 -1.09
CA ASP A 338 0.91 18.24 -0.66
C ASP A 338 1.19 18.89 0.72
N GLU A 339 1.98 18.26 1.61
CA GLU A 339 2.31 18.82 2.94
C GLU A 339 3.21 20.07 2.87
N PHE A 340 3.84 20.35 1.74
CA PHE A 340 4.75 21.49 1.59
C PHE A 340 4.07 22.78 1.10
N GLU A 341 2.80 22.73 0.65
CA GLU A 341 2.09 23.93 0.18
C GLU A 341 1.54 24.78 1.35
N ASP A 342 1.09 24.16 2.45
CA ASP A 342 0.55 24.84 3.64
C ASP A 342 1.61 25.64 4.44
N GLU A 343 2.91 25.36 4.26
CA GLU A 343 3.99 26.11 4.93
C GLU A 343 4.38 27.41 4.19
N SER A 344 4.03 27.53 2.90
CA SER A 344 4.49 28.65 2.05
C SER A 344 3.61 29.90 2.09
N GLU A 345 2.41 29.83 2.68
CA GLU A 345 1.47 30.97 2.76
C GLU A 345 1.66 31.84 4.02
N VAL A 346 2.62 31.51 4.89
CA VAL A 346 2.96 32.32 6.08
C VAL A 346 4.16 33.23 5.80
N GLU A 347 4.06 34.10 4.78
CA GLU A 347 5.00 35.21 4.61
C GLU A 347 4.30 36.58 4.68
N LEU A 348 4.53 37.25 5.83
CA LEU A 348 4.53 38.70 6.06
C LEU A 348 3.20 39.47 6.00
N ALA A 349 2.50 39.51 7.14
CA ALA A 349 1.64 40.65 7.45
C ALA A 349 2.51 41.91 7.71
N PRO A 350 2.19 43.08 7.12
CA PRO A 350 2.90 44.31 7.41
C PRO A 350 2.56 44.78 8.83
N THR A 351 3.59 45.07 9.62
CA THR A 351 3.47 45.73 10.93
C THR A 351 2.75 47.07 10.78
N LEU A 352 1.52 47.14 11.27
CA LEU A 352 0.81 48.39 11.52
C LEU A 352 1.49 49.12 12.68
N ASP A 353 2.12 50.24 12.37
CA ASP A 353 2.64 51.18 13.36
C ASP A 353 1.45 51.95 13.97
N HIS A 354 1.17 51.69 15.24
CA HIS A 354 0.17 52.41 16.04
C HIS A 354 0.89 53.18 17.16
N SER A 355 1.04 54.49 16.92
CA SER A 355 0.95 55.69 17.78
C SER A 355 1.34 55.64 19.28
N PRO A 356 1.67 56.80 19.90
CA PRO A 356 0.55 57.56 20.48
C PRO A 356 0.64 59.08 20.28
N SER A 357 -0.53 59.67 20.08
CA SER A 357 -0.79 61.10 20.26
C SER A 357 -0.56 61.50 21.72
N THR A 358 0.14 62.61 21.92
CA THR A 358 0.11 63.36 23.19
C THR A 358 -0.76 64.60 22.98
N SER A 359 -1.82 64.73 23.77
CA SER A 359 -2.63 65.96 23.95
C SER A 359 -2.11 66.73 25.20
N PRO A 360 -2.71 67.86 25.62
CA PRO A 360 -2.64 69.21 25.04
C PRO A 360 -2.07 70.25 26.05
N ASP A 361 -2.14 71.54 25.67
CA ASP A 361 -2.05 72.79 26.46
C ASP A 361 -0.68 73.49 26.64
N PHE A 362 -0.57 74.71 26.05
CA PHE A 362 -0.33 76.03 26.69
C PHE A 362 0.22 77.05 25.65
N GLU A 363 -0.65 77.92 25.10
CA GLU A 363 -0.67 79.40 25.23
C GLU A 363 -1.75 80.03 24.34
#